data_AF-X1D0U3-F1
#
_entry.id   AF-X1D0U3-F1
#
_cell.length_a   1.000
_cell.length_b   1.000
_cell.length_c   1.000
_cell.angle_alpha   90.00
_cell.angle_beta   90.00
_cell.angle_gamma   90.00
#
_symmetry.space_group_name_H-M   'P 1'
#
loop_
_entity.id
_entity.type
_entity.pdbx_description
1 polymer ?
#
loop_
_entity_poly.entity_id
_entity_poly.type
_entity_poly.pdbx_seq_one_letter_code
_entity_poly.pdbx_strand_id
1 'polypeptide(L)'
;MTATDISHRQRFFAEGNVYLPHIVVIEKIIEETPGVRTFHFNFKDKKLQKEFSFESGQFGQYSVFGIGEAPFCISSSPTRRDHLEFTAQRVGRV
;
A
#
# COMPACT_ATOMS: atom_id res chain seq x y z
N MET A 1 -4.84 -11.06 -17.75
CA MET A 1 -5.71 -10.63 -16.64
C MET A 1 -5.64 -9.12 -16.53
N THR A 2 -6.68 -8.41 -16.92
CA THR A 2 -6.76 -6.95 -16.77
C THR A 2 -7.15 -6.63 -15.33
N ALA A 3 -6.24 -6.08 -14.54
CA ALA A 3 -6.61 -5.48 -13.26
C ALA A 3 -7.55 -4.30 -13.55
N THR A 4 -8.83 -4.45 -13.20
CA THR A 4 -9.82 -3.39 -13.39
C THR A 4 -9.51 -2.26 -12.41
N ASP A 5 -9.00 -1.15 -12.92
CA ASP A 5 -8.74 0.08 -12.15
C ASP A 5 -10.09 0.72 -11.76
N ILE A 6 -10.55 0.43 -10.54
CA ILE A 6 -11.82 0.93 -9.99
C ILE A 6 -11.71 2.34 -9.40
N SER A 7 -10.55 3.01 -9.53
CA SER A 7 -10.35 4.39 -9.05
C SER A 7 -11.34 5.40 -9.64
N HIS A 8 -11.97 5.10 -10.77
CA HIS A 8 -12.92 5.99 -11.44
C HIS A 8 -14.35 6.01 -10.85
N ARG A 9 -14.68 5.23 -9.80
CA ARG A 9 -16.05 5.24 -9.23
C ARG A 9 -16.29 6.46 -8.33
N GLN A 10 -17.31 7.26 -8.66
CA GLN A 10 -17.67 8.57 -8.09
C GLN A 10 -18.01 8.62 -6.58
N ARG A 11 -18.07 7.50 -5.85
CA ARG A 11 -18.36 7.49 -4.41
C ARG A 11 -17.26 6.72 -3.68
N PHE A 12 -16.31 7.46 -3.13
CA PHE A 12 -15.42 6.96 -2.08
C PHE A 12 -15.66 7.82 -0.85
N PHE A 13 -16.09 7.15 0.21
CA PHE A 13 -16.09 7.62 1.58
C PHE A 13 -14.91 6.93 2.29
N ALA A 14 -14.38 7.54 3.34
CA ALA A 14 -13.45 6.89 4.25
C ALA A 14 -14.01 5.58 4.89
N GLU A 15 -15.30 5.28 4.68
CA GLU A 15 -15.99 4.01 4.96
C GLU A 15 -15.96 3.03 3.76
N GLY A 16 -14.84 2.94 3.05
CA GLY A 16 -14.67 2.11 1.86
C GLY A 16 -14.64 0.61 2.14
N ASN A 17 -15.10 -0.20 1.19
CA ASN A 17 -15.02 -1.66 1.26
C ASN A 17 -13.55 -2.11 1.27
N VAL A 18 -13.09 -2.65 2.41
CA VAL A 18 -11.71 -3.13 2.62
C VAL A 18 -11.28 -4.28 1.70
N TYR A 19 -12.22 -4.96 1.05
CA TYR A 19 -11.96 -6.04 0.11
C TYR A 19 -11.70 -5.55 -1.33
N LEU A 20 -11.90 -4.26 -1.60
CA LEU A 20 -11.63 -3.70 -2.92
C LEU A 20 -10.16 -3.24 -2.99
N PRO A 21 -9.35 -3.82 -3.90
CA PRO A 21 -7.96 -3.43 -4.02
C PRO A 21 -7.81 -2.06 -4.69
N HIS A 22 -6.79 -1.32 -4.27
CA HIS A 22 -6.44 -0.02 -4.82
C HIS A 22 -5.05 -0.05 -5.44
N ILE A 23 -4.92 0.53 -6.62
CA ILE A 23 -3.62 0.63 -7.28
C ILE A 23 -2.76 1.65 -6.55
N VAL A 24 -1.55 1.23 -6.22
CA VAL A 24 -0.51 2.08 -5.63
C VAL A 24 0.70 2.15 -6.56
N VAL A 25 1.48 3.21 -6.42
CA VAL A 25 2.74 3.43 -7.14
C VAL A 25 3.85 3.48 -6.10
N ILE A 26 4.87 2.63 -6.27
CA ILE A 26 6.10 2.71 -5.48
C ILE A 26 6.88 3.91 -5.99
N GLU A 27 7.03 4.93 -5.14
CA GLU A 27 7.71 6.18 -5.46
C GLU A 27 9.21 6.08 -5.13
N LYS A 28 9.55 5.29 -4.10
CA LYS A 28 10.93 5.05 -3.68
C LYS A 28 11.06 3.68 -3.00
N ILE A 29 12.22 3.05 -3.17
CA ILE A 29 12.64 1.87 -2.42
C ILE A 29 13.86 2.26 -1.60
N ILE A 30 13.83 2.01 -0.30
CA ILE A 30 14.90 2.30 0.65
C ILE A 30 15.50 0.96 1.07
N GLU A 31 16.82 0.81 0.91
CA GLU A 31 17.56 -0.33 1.43
C GLU A 31 17.98 -0.02 2.86
N GLU A 32 17.38 -0.72 3.83
CA GLU A 32 17.63 -0.48 5.26
C GLU A 32 18.89 -1.23 5.70
N THR A 33 18.92 -2.53 5.40
CA THR A 33 20.04 -3.46 5.65
C THR A 33 20.00 -4.57 4.59
N PRO A 34 21.04 -5.40 4.46
CA PRO A 34 21.05 -6.47 3.47
C PRO A 34 19.80 -7.38 3.56
N GLY A 35 19.00 -7.34 2.50
CA GLY A 35 17.75 -8.13 2.42
C GLY A 35 16.53 -7.46 3.06
N VAL A 36 16.64 -6.30 3.70
CA VAL A 36 15.51 -5.54 4.26
C VAL A 36 15.28 -4.27 3.44
N ARG A 37 14.06 -4.09 2.94
CA ARG A 37 13.69 -2.92 2.15
C ARG A 37 12.40 -2.28 2.66
N THR A 38 12.40 -0.96 2.72
CA THR A 38 11.19 -0.17 2.93
C THR A 38 10.69 0.32 1.56
N PHE A 39 9.42 0.05 1.29
CA PHE A 39 8.73 0.51 0.09
C PHE A 39 7.94 1.75 0.46
N HIS A 40 8.27 2.87 -0.16
CA HIS A 40 7.60 4.15 0.00
C HIS A 40 6.70 4.36 -1.21
N PHE A 41 5.40 4.46 -0.97
CA PHE A 41 4.39 4.41 -2.02
C PHE A 41 3.19 5.29 -1.71
N ASN A 42 2.39 5.49 -2.74
CA ASN A 42 1.12 6.21 -2.63
C ASN A 42 0.06 5.62 -3.56
N PHE A 43 -1.21 5.89 -3.27
CA PHE A 43 -2.30 5.55 -4.17
C PHE A 43 -2.12 6.23 -5.53
N LYS A 44 -2.40 5.54 -6.63
CA LYS A 44 -2.41 6.17 -7.96
C LYS A 44 -3.48 7.28 -8.04
N ASP A 45 -4.60 7.09 -7.34
CA ASP A 45 -5.69 8.06 -7.23
C ASP A 45 -5.36 9.17 -6.22
N LYS A 46 -5.32 10.41 -6.71
CA LYS A 46 -5.03 11.61 -5.91
C LYS A 46 -6.09 11.93 -4.85
N LYS A 47 -7.34 11.49 -5.03
CA LYS A 47 -8.38 11.65 -4.02
C LYS A 47 -8.10 10.71 -2.85
N LEU A 48 -7.81 9.44 -3.13
CA LEU A 48 -7.45 8.46 -2.10
C LEU A 48 -6.17 8.86 -1.36
N GLN A 49 -5.15 9.38 -2.05
CA GLN A 49 -3.96 9.92 -1.39
C GLN A 49 -4.31 10.96 -0.29
N LYS A 50 -5.32 11.81 -0.52
CA LYS A 50 -5.70 12.87 0.42
C LYS A 50 -6.62 12.42 1.54
N GLU A 51 -7.49 11.45 1.26
CA GLU A 51 -8.55 11.01 2.17
C GLU A 51 -8.16 9.79 3.01
N PHE A 52 -7.21 8.99 2.54
CA PHE A 52 -6.80 7.79 3.26
C PHE A 52 -6.20 8.12 4.62
N SER A 53 -6.65 7.39 5.63
CA SER A 53 -6.13 7.43 6.98
C SER A 53 -6.17 6.05 7.59
N PHE A 54 -5.29 5.79 8.55
CA PHE A 54 -5.19 4.53 9.27
C PHE A 54 -4.86 4.81 10.74
N GLU A 55 -5.09 3.80 11.58
CA GLU A 55 -4.70 3.81 12.98
C GLU A 55 -3.39 3.04 13.20
N SER A 56 -2.60 3.47 14.19
CA SER A 56 -1.37 2.77 14.57
C SER A 56 -1.65 1.30 14.90
N GLY A 57 -0.83 0.41 14.35
CA GLY A 57 -0.98 -1.04 14.53
C GLY A 57 -1.81 -1.74 13.45
N GLN A 58 -2.41 -1.00 12.52
CA GLN A 58 -3.06 -1.60 11.35
C GLN A 58 -2.03 -2.10 10.32
N PHE A 59 -2.49 -3.05 9.49
CA PHE A 59 -1.74 -3.62 8.38
C PHE A 59 -2.53 -3.49 7.08
N GLY A 60 -1.82 -3.50 5.96
CA GLY A 60 -2.40 -3.56 4.63
C GLY A 60 -2.24 -4.96 4.03
N GLN A 61 -3.19 -5.37 3.18
CA GLN A 61 -3.05 -6.52 2.30
C GLN A 61 -2.45 -6.04 0.98
N TYR A 62 -1.22 -6.46 0.67
CA TYR A 62 -0.50 -5.99 -0.52
C TYR A 62 -0.52 -7.07 -1.59
N SER A 63 -0.98 -6.73 -2.79
CA SER A 63 -1.02 -7.62 -3.94
C SER A 63 0.06 -7.26 -4.96
N VAL A 64 0.76 -8.27 -5.47
CA VAL A 64 1.65 -8.16 -6.64
C VAL A 64 0.98 -8.88 -7.81
N PHE A 65 0.79 -8.16 -8.92
CA PHE A 65 0.08 -8.68 -10.09
C PHE A 65 0.69 -9.99 -10.58
N GLY A 66 -0.15 -11.02 -10.70
CA GLY A 66 0.25 -12.34 -11.19
C GLY A 66 1.10 -13.16 -10.22
N ILE A 67 1.40 -12.65 -9.02
CA ILE A 67 2.21 -13.37 -8.02
C ILE A 67 1.35 -13.81 -6.83
N GLY A 68 0.59 -12.89 -6.24
CA GLY A 68 -0.22 -13.17 -5.06
C GLY A 68 -0.34 -11.97 -4.12
N GLU A 69 -0.76 -12.23 -2.89
CA GLU A 69 -0.99 -11.22 -1.86
C GLU A 69 -0.42 -11.64 -0.50
N ALA A 70 -0.01 -10.66 0.29
CA ALA A 70 0.46 -10.89 1.66
C ALA A 70 0.18 -9.66 2.55
N PRO A 71 -0.09 -9.87 3.86
CA PRO A 71 -0.26 -8.79 4.81
C PRO A 71 1.09 -8.23 5.27
N PHE A 72 1.21 -6.89 5.32
CA PHE A 72 2.35 -6.21 5.94
C PHE A 72 1.86 -5.04 6.80
N CYS A 73 2.52 -4.79 7.94
CA CYS A 73 2.20 -3.63 8.78
C CYS A 73 2.53 -2.32 8.04
N ILE A 74 1.72 -1.29 8.27
CA ILE A 74 2.04 0.06 7.80
C ILE A 74 3.12 0.61 8.73
N SER A 75 4.30 0.91 8.18
CA SER A 75 5.47 1.39 8.94
C SER A 75 5.58 2.91 8.99
N SER A 76 4.83 3.64 8.16
CA SER A 76 4.74 5.10 8.23
C SER A 76 3.85 5.55 9.40
N SER A 77 4.00 6.82 9.80
CA SER A 77 3.19 7.39 10.89
C SER A 77 1.84 7.86 10.35
N PRO A 78 0.70 7.61 11.03
CA PRO A 78 -0.61 8.10 10.59
C PRO A 78 -0.73 9.64 10.62
N THR A 79 0.22 10.33 11.27
CA THR A 79 0.31 11.81 11.26
C THR A 79 1.07 12.35 10.03
N ARG A 80 1.84 11.50 9.32
CA ARG A 80 2.53 11.84 8.06
C ARG A 80 1.74 11.24 6.90
N ARG A 81 0.93 12.07 6.25
CA ARG A 81 -0.04 11.64 5.21
C ARG A 81 0.44 11.89 3.79
N ASP A 82 1.69 12.30 3.62
CA ASP A 82 2.29 12.52 2.32
C ASP A 82 2.61 11.21 1.61
N HIS A 83 2.73 10.10 2.34
CA HIS A 83 3.04 8.77 1.79
C HIS A 83 2.68 7.64 2.76
N LEU A 84 2.71 6.41 2.25
CA LEU A 84 2.64 5.18 3.03
C LEU A 84 3.92 4.38 2.89
N GLU A 85 4.23 3.62 3.93
CA GLU A 85 5.39 2.72 3.93
C GLU A 85 5.01 1.36 4.47
N PHE A 86 5.64 0.32 3.92
CA PHE A 86 5.80 -0.96 4.60
C PHE A 86 7.25 -1.43 4.40
N THR A 87 7.75 -2.15 5.40
CA THR A 87 9.09 -2.76 5.34
C THR A 87 8.95 -4.27 5.23
N ALA A 88 9.71 -4.86 4.32
CA ALA A 88 9.76 -6.31 4.14
C ALA A 88 11.20 -6.80 4.17
N GLN A 89 11.40 -7.95 4.82
CA GLN A 89 12.65 -8.70 4.76
C GLN A 89 12.52 -9.82 3.74
N ARG A 90 13.46 -9.90 2.80
CA ARG A 90 13.62 -11.04 1.91
C ARG A 90 14.06 -12.23 2.74
N VAL A 91 13.15 -13.19 2.89
CA VAL A 91 13.38 -14.45 3.59
C VAL A 91 13.15 -15.62 2.64
N GLY A 92 13.80 -16.74 2.93
CA GLY A 92 13.72 -17.95 2.12
C GLY A 92 14.52 -17.89 0.81
N ARG A 93 14.40 -18.96 0.02
CA ARG A 93 15.04 -19.11 -1.28
C ARG A 93 13.94 -19.35 -2.30
N VAL A 94 13.44 -18.27 -2.89
CA VAL A 94 12.59 -18.32 -4.08
C VAL A 94 13.05 -17.25 -5.05
#